data_AF-A0A9W6IZ62-F1
#
_entry.id   AF-A0A9W6IZ62-F1
#
_cell.length_a   1.000
_cell.length_b   1.000
_cell.length_c   1.000
_cell.angle_alpha   90.00
_cell.angle_beta   90.00
_cell.angle_gamma   90.00
#
_symmetry.space_group_name_H-M   'P 1'
#
loop_
_entity.id
_entity.type
_entity.pdbx_description
1 polymer ?
#
loop_
_entity_poly.entity_id
_entity_poly.type
_entity_poly.pdbx_seq_one_letter_code
_entity_poly.pdbx_strand_id
1 'polypeptide(L)' 'MSRDPHALSASDIEILQQLFLKDEILMVDGQSVSKLAALGMIKAQETGWQITALGRKEIEERLAAKSAPDLPLL' A
#
# COMPACT_ATOMS: atom_id res chain seq x y z
N MET A 1 5.11 21.19 12.32
CA MET A 1 4.77 19.75 12.25
C MET A 1 4.99 19.31 10.81
N SER A 2 6.12 18.68 10.51
CA SER A 2 6.40 18.19 9.15
C SER A 2 5.44 17.04 8.86
N ARG A 3 4.44 17.30 8.01
CA ARG A 3 3.71 16.23 7.34
C ARG A 3 4.63 15.77 6.22
N ASP A 4 5.32 14.66 6.40
CA ASP A 4 6.04 14.01 5.31
C ASP A 4 5.06 13.80 4.13
N PRO A 5 5.24 14.48 2.99
CA PRO A 5 4.32 14.38 1.85
C PRO A 5 4.30 12.98 1.23
N HIS A 6 5.23 12.11 1.65
CA HIS A 6 5.37 10.72 1.22
C HIS A 6 4.72 9.72 2.18
N ALA A 7 4.14 10.16 3.30
CA ALA A 7 3.49 9.24 4.23
C ALA A 7 2.20 8.68 3.60
N LEU A 8 2.10 7.35 3.54
CA LEU A 8 0.87 6.64 3.18
C LEU A 8 -0.15 6.75 4.32
N SER A 9 -1.37 7.11 3.98
CA SER A 9 -2.52 7.14 4.90
C SER A 9 -3.02 5.72 5.18
N ALA A 10 -3.92 5.57 6.16
CA ALA A 10 -4.56 4.28 6.44
C ALA A 10 -5.32 3.75 5.21
N SER A 11 -6.01 4.63 4.47
CA SER A 11 -6.72 4.29 3.23
C SER A 11 -5.77 3.84 2.13
N ASP A 12 -4.62 4.53 1.97
CA ASP A 12 -3.59 4.13 0.99
C ASP A 12 -3.08 2.71 1.28
N ILE A 13 -2.82 2.40 2.55
CA ILE A 13 -2.35 1.09 3.00
C ILE A 13 -3.42 0.03 2.77
N GLU A 14 -4.68 0.32 3.08
CA GLU A 14 -5.80 -0.60 2.87
C GLU A 14 -5.94 -0.97 1.39
N ILE A 15 -5.84 0.01 0.48
CA ILE A 15 -5.89 -0.22 -0.96
C ILE A 15 -4.75 -1.14 -1.42
N LEU A 16 -3.51 -0.86 -0.99
CA LEU A 16 -2.36 -1.71 -1.31
C LEU A 16 -2.55 -3.13 -0.77
N GLN A 17 -3.09 -3.28 0.44
CA GLN A 17 -3.35 -4.58 1.04
C GLN A 17 -4.45 -5.36 0.30
N GLN A 18 -5.52 -4.69 -0.12
CA GLN A 18 -6.59 -5.32 -0.91
C GLN A 18 -6.06 -5.79 -2.27
N LEU A 19 -5.30 -4.95 -2.98
CA LEU A 19 -4.65 -5.35 -4.22
C LEU A 19 -3.66 -6.49 -4.03
N PHE A 20 -2.90 -6.50 -2.93
CA PHE A 20 -1.95 -7.56 -2.63
C PHE A 20 -2.62 -8.92 -2.36
N LEU A 21 -3.79 -8.92 -1.70
CA LEU A 21 -4.48 -10.14 -1.29
C LEU A 21 -5.51 -10.66 -2.31
N LYS A 22 -6.19 -9.75 -3.01
CA LYS A 22 -7.35 -10.06 -3.85
C LYS A 22 -7.16 -9.73 -5.32
N ASP A 23 -6.07 -9.04 -5.70
CA ASP A 23 -5.83 -8.48 -7.04
C ASP A 23 -6.98 -7.57 -7.55
N GLU A 24 -7.88 -7.13 -6.66
CA GLU A 24 -9.05 -6.32 -7.00
C GLU A 24 -9.41 -5.38 -5.83
N ILE A 25 -9.97 -4.20 -6.15
CA ILE A 25 -10.45 -3.23 -5.16
C ILE A 25 -11.91 -2.89 -5.45
N LEU A 26 -12.81 -3.22 -4.51
CA LEU A 26 -14.26 -3.07 -4.67
C LEU A 26 -14.78 -1.68 -4.28
N MET A 27 -14.05 -0.94 -3.44
CA MET A 27 -14.40 0.43 -3.03
C MET A 27 -13.12 1.23 -2.88
N VAL A 28 -13.04 2.36 -3.58
CA VAL A 28 -11.84 3.17 -3.59
C VAL A 28 -12.16 4.64 -3.43
N ASP A 29 -11.51 5.25 -2.44
CA ASP A 29 -11.33 6.68 -2.39
C ASP A 29 -10.45 7.08 -3.60
N GLY A 30 -11.05 7.77 -4.58
CA GLY A 30 -10.38 8.14 -5.83
C GLY A 30 -9.13 9.00 -5.62
N GLN A 31 -9.02 9.71 -4.50
CA GLN A 31 -7.82 10.49 -4.15
C GLN A 31 -6.64 9.56 -3.79
N SER A 32 -6.91 8.50 -3.03
CA SER A 32 -5.87 7.54 -2.60
C SER A 32 -5.34 6.73 -3.77
N VAL A 33 -6.23 6.30 -4.68
CA VAL A 33 -5.83 5.60 -5.94
C VAL A 33 -4.93 6.50 -6.80
N SER A 34 -5.35 7.75 -7.02
CA SER A 34 -4.59 8.70 -7.83
C SER A 34 -3.20 8.95 -7.25
N LYS A 35 -3.10 9.07 -5.91
CA LYS A 35 -1.84 9.22 -5.19
C LYS A 35 -0.96 7.98 -5.34
N LEU A 36 -1.48 6.78 -5.08
CA LEU A 36 -0.74 5.53 -5.20
C LEU A 36 -0.26 5.27 -6.64
N ALA A 37 -1.05 5.64 -7.63
CA ALA A 37 -0.68 5.57 -9.04
C ALA A 37 0.44 6.56 -9.38
N ALA A 38 0.35 7.80 -8.88
CA ALA A 38 1.41 8.81 -9.03
C ALA A 38 2.72 8.40 -8.35
N LEU A 39 2.64 7.66 -7.24
CA LEU A 39 3.80 7.07 -6.55
C LEU A 39 4.34 5.81 -7.24
N GLY A 40 3.69 5.30 -8.29
CA GLY A 40 4.09 4.10 -9.01
C GLY A 40 3.88 2.80 -8.23
N MET A 41 3.10 2.83 -7.15
CA MET A 41 2.80 1.66 -6.31
C MET A 41 1.70 0.78 -6.91
N ILE A 42 0.84 1.37 -7.74
CA ILE A 42 -0.21 0.69 -8.49
C ILE A 42 -0.21 1.16 -9.95
N LYS A 43 -0.78 0.36 -10.85
CA LYS A 43 -0.96 0.71 -12.26
C LYS A 43 -2.36 0.34 -12.73
N ALA A 44 -2.89 1.10 -13.68
CA ALA A 44 -4.15 0.77 -14.32
C ALA A 44 -4.01 -0.47 -15.22
N GLN A 45 -5.06 -1.27 -15.29
CA GLN A 45 -5.25 -2.41 -16.19
C GLN A 45 -6.65 -2.37 -16.80
N GLU A 46 -6.92 -3.25 -17.78
CA GLU A 46 -8.21 -3.28 -18.49
C GLU A 46 -9.42 -3.42 -17.57
N THR A 47 -9.28 -4.16 -16.46
CA THR A 47 -10.38 -4.46 -15.53
C THR A 47 -10.26 -3.75 -14.18
N GLY A 48 -9.28 -2.85 -14.00
CA GLY A 48 -9.10 -2.15 -12.72
C GLY A 48 -7.67 -1.70 -12.44
N TRP A 49 -7.19 -1.99 -11.23
CA TRP A 49 -5.87 -1.60 -10.75
C TRP A 49 -5.08 -2.84 -10.36
N GLN A 50 -3.78 -2.82 -10.63
CA GLN A 50 -2.85 -3.86 -10.20
C GLN A 50 -1.75 -3.25 -9.35
N ILE A 51 -1.36 -3.95 -8.28
CA ILE A 51 -0.19 -3.57 -7.47
C ILE A 51 1.11 -3.80 -8.26
N THR A 52 2.03 -2.84 -8.18
CA THR A 52 3.36 -2.98 -8.78
C THR A 52 4.33 -3.66 -7.82
N ALA A 53 5.55 -3.98 -8.29
CA ALA A 53 6.60 -4.47 -7.41
C ALA A 53 6.95 -3.49 -6.28
N LEU A 54 6.84 -2.17 -6.55
CA LEU A 54 7.08 -1.13 -5.54
C LEU A 54 6.01 -1.16 -4.45
N GLY A 55 4.73 -1.17 -4.83
CA GLY A 55 3.63 -1.25 -3.86
C GLY A 55 3.65 -2.56 -3.07
N ARG A 56 4.04 -3.67 -3.72
CA ARG A 56 4.20 -4.98 -3.07
C ARG A 56 5.28 -4.93 -2.00
N LYS A 57 6.46 -4.42 -2.33
CA LYS A 57 7.56 -4.29 -1.37
C LYS A 57 7.17 -3.41 -0.17
N GLU A 58 6.52 -2.28 -0.43
CA GLU A 58 6.07 -1.36 0.63
C GLU A 58 5.09 -2.03 1.61
N ILE A 59 4.10 -2.80 1.10
CA ILE A 59 3.15 -3.48 1.99
C ILE A 59 3.82 -4.65 2.73
N GLU A 60 4.73 -5.39 2.08
CA GLU A 60 5.49 -6.48 2.71
C GLU A 60 6.38 -5.97 3.85
N GLU A 61 7.11 -4.86 3.66
CA GLU A 61 7.94 -4.23 4.69
C GLU A 61 7.10 -3.78 5.89
N ARG A 62 5.91 -3.21 5.64
CA ARG A 62 4.98 -2.80 6.71
C ARG A 62 4.39 -3.98 7.46
N LEU A 63 4.01 -5.05 6.76
CA LEU A 63 3.51 -6.28 7.38
C LEU A 63 4.60 -6.96 8.21
N ALA A 64 5.85 -6.98 7.71
CA ALA A 64 7.01 -7.49 8.44
C ALA A 64 7.32 -6.64 9.68
N ALA A 65 7.31 -5.31 9.56
CA ALA A 65 7.55 -4.41 10.69
C ALA A 65 6.49 -4.54 11.80
N LYS A 66 5.22 -4.80 11.43
CA LYS A 66 4.14 -5.07 12.39
C LYS A 66 4.22 -6.48 13.00
N SER A 67 4.88 -7.41 12.32
CA SER A 67 5.07 -8.80 12.72
C SER A 67 6.43 -9.06 13.39
N ALA A 68 7.21 -8.02 13.66
CA ALA A 68 8.37 -8.11 14.54
C ALA A 68 7.88 -7.86 15.97
N PRO A 69 7.44 -8.89 16.73
CA PRO A 69 7.41 -8.76 18.17
C PRO A 69 8.86 -8.49 18.60
N ASP A 70 9.05 -7.56 19.54
CA ASP A 70 10.30 -7.38 20.27
C ASP A 70 10.98 -8.75 20.50
N LEU A 71 12.06 -9.01 19.76
CA LEU A 71 12.95 -10.12 20.07
C LEU A 71 13.55 -9.79 21.43
N PRO A 72 13.27 -10.55 22.51
CA PRO A 72 14.01 -10.36 23.74
C PRO A 72 15.47 -10.68 23.43
N LEU A 73 16.32 -9.65 23.55
CA LEU A 73 17.77 -9.83 23.59
C LEU A 73 18.07 -10.75 24.79
N LEU A 74 18.43 -12.00 24.50
CA LEU A 74 19.02 -12.94 25.45
C LEU A 74 20.49 -12.59 25.71
#